data_AF-A0A2V9KDV3-F1
#
_entry.id   AF-A0A2V9KDV3-F1
#
_cell.length_a   1.000
_cell.length_b   1.000
_cell.length_c   1.000
_cell.angle_alpha   90.00
_cell.angle_beta   90.00
_cell.angle_gamma   90.00
#
_symmetry.space_group_name_H-M   'P 1'
#
loop_
_entity.id
_entity.type
_entity.pdbx_description
1 polymer ?
#
loop_
_entity_poly.entity_id
_entity_poly.type
_entity_poly.pdbx_seq_one_letter_code
_entity_poly.pdbx_strand_id
1 'polypeptide(L)' 'MEAGRSRIAHKHFRLDVAKIKHAQRLLKTGTETETLDRALDVAIAEYERNRLTREANERFVRSDIEIRDVYGKLAG' A
#
# COMPACT_ATOMS: atom_id res chain seq x y z
N MET A 1 2.84 4.78 23.62
CA MET A 1 2.76 3.58 22.76
C MET A 1 3.88 2.66 23.20
N GLU A 2 3.54 1.47 23.68
CA GLU A 2 4.53 0.50 24.13
C GLU A 2 5.28 -0.02 22.90
N ALA A 3 6.54 0.39 22.75
CA ALA A 3 7.41 -0.08 21.68
C ALA A 3 7.75 -1.54 21.97
N GLY A 4 6.95 -2.46 21.44
CA GLY A 4 7.28 -3.88 21.43
C GLY A 4 8.69 -4.04 20.84
N ARG A 5 9.60 -4.67 21.59
CA ARG A 5 11.01 -4.81 21.20
C ARG A 5 11.08 -5.37 19.78
N SER A 6 11.63 -4.60 18.85
CA SER A 6 11.80 -5.03 17.47
C SER A 6 12.74 -6.24 17.44
N ARG A 7 12.24 -7.38 16.96
CA ARG A 7 13.08 -8.56 16.71
C ARG A 7 13.77 -8.35 15.37
N ILE A 8 14.94 -7.72 15.39
CA ILE A 8 15.78 -7.55 14.19
C ILE A 8 16.34 -8.92 13.80
N ALA A 9 16.02 -9.38 12.59
CA ALA A 9 16.59 -10.57 12.00
C ALA A 9 17.38 -10.18 10.75
N HIS A 10 18.66 -10.54 10.70
CA HIS A 10 19.49 -10.34 9.50
C HIS A 10 19.11 -11.37 8.44
N LYS A 11 18.72 -10.90 7.26
CA LYS A 11 18.32 -11.73 6.12
C LYS A 11 19.16 -11.36 4.90
N HIS A 12 19.57 -12.35 4.13
CA HIS A 12 20.29 -12.15 2.87
C HIS A 12 19.33 -12.18 1.69
N PHE A 13 18.79 -11.01 1.32
CA PHE A 13 17.92 -10.87 0.16
C PHE A 13 18.70 -10.37 -1.06
N ARG A 14 18.31 -10.82 -2.26
CA ARG A 14 18.72 -10.19 -3.51
C ARG A 14 17.69 -9.14 -3.88
N LEU A 15 18.09 -7.87 -3.85
CA LEU A 15 17.23 -6.75 -4.16
C LEU A 15 17.84 -5.94 -5.30
N ASP A 16 16.97 -5.32 -6.09
CA ASP A 16 17.38 -4.42 -7.16
C ASP A 16 17.87 -3.09 -6.57
N VAL A 17 19.18 -2.84 -6.72
CA VAL A 17 19.85 -1.62 -6.23
C VAL A 17 19.24 -0.36 -6.83
N ALA A 18 18.75 -0.40 -8.07
CA ALA A 18 18.13 0.76 -8.70
C ALA A 18 16.83 1.16 -7.98
N LYS A 19 16.03 0.16 -7.56
CA LYS A 19 14.82 0.38 -6.76
C LYS A 19 15.14 0.92 -5.37
N ILE A 20 16.17 0.40 -4.71
CA ILE A 20 16.60 0.90 -3.39
C ILE A 20 17.04 2.36 -3.49
N LYS A 21 17.88 2.70 -4.46
CA LYS A 21 18.32 4.09 -4.68
C LYS A 21 17.18 5.04 -5.06
N HIS A 22 16.17 4.53 -5.76
CA HIS A 22 14.99 5.32 -6.06
C HIS A 22 14.17 5.58 -4.79
N ALA A 23 13.89 4.53 -4.00
CA ALA A 23 13.20 4.63 -2.73
C ALA A 23 13.94 5.55 -1.74
N GLN A 24 15.27 5.46 -1.66
CA GLN A 24 16.10 6.36 -0.83
C GLN A 24 15.86 7.83 -1.15
N ARG A 25 15.83 8.18 -2.44
CA ARG A 25 15.59 9.56 -2.89
C ARG A 25 14.16 10.02 -2.59
N LEU A 26 13.17 9.16 -2.83
CA LEU A 26 11.77 9.48 -2.55
C LEU A 26 11.49 9.65 -1.06
N LEU A 27 12.03 8.75 -0.23
CA LEU A 27 11.78 8.71 1.22
C LEU A 27 12.76 9.57 2.03
N LYS A 28 13.76 10.18 1.36
CA LYS A 28 14.81 11.02 1.94
C LYS A 28 15.50 10.35 3.14
N THR A 29 15.93 9.11 2.94
CA THR A 29 16.59 8.28 3.95
C THR A 29 18.10 8.26 3.74
N GLY A 30 18.86 8.09 4.84
CA GLY A 30 20.32 8.09 4.82
C GLY A 30 20.94 6.71 4.57
N THR A 31 20.19 5.62 4.84
CA THR A 31 20.71 4.25 4.74
C THR A 31 19.74 3.32 4.03
N GLU A 32 20.24 2.23 3.45
CA GLU A 32 19.39 1.21 2.83
C GLU A 32 18.44 0.57 3.86
N THR A 33 18.94 0.26 5.06
CA THR A 33 18.12 -0.30 6.15
C THR A 33 16.96 0.63 6.51
N GLU A 34 17.22 1.92 6.73
CA GLU A 34 16.17 2.92 7.00
C GLU A 34 15.18 3.02 5.84
N THR A 35 15.67 2.89 4.61
CA THR A 35 14.81 2.91 3.41
C THR A 35 13.86 1.74 3.39
N LEU A 36 14.36 0.53 3.67
CA LEU A 36 13.55 -0.67 3.71
C LEU A 36 12.53 -0.61 4.84
N ASP A 37 12.94 -0.15 6.02
CA ASP A 37 12.06 0.02 7.18
C ASP A 37 10.90 0.98 6.88
N ARG A 38 11.21 2.20 6.43
CA ARG A 38 10.18 3.18 6.05
C ARG A 38 9.33 2.74 4.86
N ALA A 39 9.91 2.05 3.88
CA ALA A 39 9.16 1.54 2.74
C ALA A 39 8.13 0.49 3.17
N LEU A 40 8.47 -0.36 4.15
CA LEU A 40 7.54 -1.33 4.73
C LEU A 40 6.42 -0.63 5.50
N ASP A 41 6.74 0.37 6.32
CA ASP A 41 5.74 1.18 7.03
C ASP A 41 4.74 1.82 6.07
N VAL A 42 5.24 2.44 4.98
CA VAL A 42 4.40 3.05 3.95
C VAL A 42 3.51 2.00 3.28
N ALA A 43 4.07 0.85 2.90
CA ALA A 43 3.31 -0.21 2.25
C ALA A 43 2.19 -0.78 3.15
N ILE A 44 2.47 -0.97 4.45
CA ILE A 44 1.49 -1.43 5.43
C ILE A 44 0.39 -0.37 5.58
N ALA A 45 0.76 0.89 5.78
CA ALA A 45 -0.19 1.97 5.99
C ALA A 45 -1.10 2.19 4.75
N GLU A 46 -0.55 2.08 3.54
CA GLU A 46 -1.33 2.10 2.29
C GLU A 46 -2.28 0.91 2.20
N TYR A 47 -1.82 -0.29 2.55
CA TYR A 47 -2.68 -1.47 2.55
C TYR A 47 -3.85 -1.33 3.53
N GLU A 48 -3.58 -0.84 4.74
CA GLU A 48 -4.61 -0.62 5.76
C GLU A 48 -5.64 0.44 5.34
N ARG A 49 -5.18 1.57 4.79
CA ARG A 49 -6.06 2.63 4.25
C ARG A 49 -6.97 2.10 3.15
N ASN A 50 -6.41 1.29 2.26
CA ASN A 50 -7.13 0.81 1.08
C ASN A 50 -7.98 -0.43 1.35
N ARG A 51 -7.80 -1.10 2.50
CA ARG A 51 -8.49 -2.36 2.81
C ARG A 51 -10.02 -2.21 2.75
N LEU A 52 -10.59 -1.24 3.46
CA LEU A 52 -12.05 -1.07 3.52
C LEU A 52 -12.63 -0.68 2.16
N THR A 53 -11.99 0.25 1.45
CA THR A 53 -12.43 0.66 0.11
C THR A 53 -12.35 -0.51 -0.87
N ARG A 54 -11.29 -1.32 -0.82
CA ARG A 54 -11.16 -2.50 -1.67
C ARG A 54 -12.22 -3.53 -1.36
N GLU A 55 -12.45 -3.84 -0.08
CA GLU A 55 -13.51 -4.77 0.35
C GLU A 55 -14.91 -4.28 -0.07
N ALA A 56 -15.20 -2.99 0.11
CA ALA A 56 -16.46 -2.39 -0.31
C ALA A 56 -16.65 -2.47 -1.82
N ASN A 57 -15.60 -2.16 -2.60
CA ASN A 57 -15.63 -2.26 -4.05
C ASN A 57 -15.80 -3.72 -4.52
N GLU A 58 -15.09 -4.67 -3.91
CA GLU A 58 -15.24 -6.10 -4.21
C GLU A 58 -16.65 -6.62 -3.88
N ARG A 59 -17.28 -6.11 -2.82
CA ARG A 59 -18.68 -6.43 -2.49
C ARG A 59 -19.65 -5.78 -3.47
N PHE A 60 -19.41 -4.54 -3.85
CA PHE A 60 -20.21 -3.81 -4.84
C PHE A 60 -20.18 -4.51 -6.22
N VAL A 61 -18.99 -4.83 -6.74
CA VAL A 61 -18.84 -5.51 -8.03
C VAL A 61 -19.46 -6.91 -8.02
N ARG A 62 -19.40 -7.62 -6.90
CA ARG A 62 -20.02 -8.95 -6.75
C ARG A 62 -21.50 -8.90 -6.39
N SER A 63 -22.02 -7.73 -6.03
CA SER A 63 -23.44 -7.61 -5.74
C SER A 63 -24.20 -7.58 -7.06
N ASP A 64 -25.32 -8.31 -7.15
CA ASP A 64 -26.27 -8.23 -8.26
C ASP A 64 -27.06 -6.90 -8.22
N ILE A 65 -26.37 -5.78 -7.95
CA ILE A 65 -26.98 -4.48 -7.75
C ILE A 65 -27.25 -3.81 -9.10
N GLU A 66 -28.46 -3.31 -9.27
CA GLU A 66 -28.86 -2.61 -10.48
C GLU A 66 -28.47 -1.12 -10.37
N ILE A 67 -27.57 -0.66 -11.24
CA ILE A 67 -27.19 0.76 -11.32
C ILE A 67 -28.13 1.46 -12.29
N ARG A 68 -28.99 2.33 -11.76
CA ARG A 68 -29.94 3.12 -12.56
C ARG A 68 -29.34 4.48 -12.90
N ASP A 69 -29.45 4.88 -14.17
CA ASP A 69 -29.11 6.23 -14.61
C ASP A 69 -30.21 7.23 -14.22
N VAL A 70 -30.04 7.87 -13.07
CA VAL A 70 -31.00 8.85 -12.55
C VAL A 70 -31.00 10.17 -13.32
N TYR A 71 -29.96 10.45 -14.12
CA TYR A 71 -29.83 11.70 -14.86
C TYR A 71 -30.11 11.56 -16.36
N GLY A 72 -30.38 10.34 -16.84
CA GLY A 72 -30.71 10.07 -18.24
C GLY A 72 -29.59 10.44 -19.22
N LYS A 73 -28.33 10.41 -18.80
CA LYS A 73 -27.17 10.77 -19.62
C LYS A 73 -26.59 9.60 -20.42
N LEU A 74 -26.94 8.36 -20.07
CA LEU A 74 -26.42 7.14 -20.68
C LEU A 74 -27.31 6.60 -21.81
N ALA A 75 -28.55 7.08 -21.92
CA ALA A 75 -29.44 6.80 -23.04
C ALA A 75 -29.19 7.81 -24.17
N GLY A 76 -28.19 7.53 -25.00
CA GLY A 76 -28.02 8.12 -26.33
C GLY A 76 -28.62 7.19 -27.38
#